data_AF-A0A5C6FL41-F1
#
_entry.id   AF-A0A5C6FL41-F1
#
_cell.length_a   1.000
_cell.length_b   1.000
_cell.length_c   1.000
_cell.angle_alpha   90.00
_cell.angle_beta   90.00
_cell.angle_gamma   90.00
#
_symmetry.space_group_name_H-M   'P 1'
#
loop_
_entity.id
_entity.type
_entity.pdbx_description
1 polymer ?
#
loop_
_entity_poly.entity_id
_entity_poly.type
_entity_poly.pdbx_seq_one_letter_code
_entity_poly.pdbx_strand_id
1 'polypeptide(L)'
;MVNQTRTATSRRTFIELLAGTSAAMGLLPACSVRTQANEDLVQPTPSADEAYLRRGLNALARAHHMSSMAGHLGASMIAGYYIRRQRPNLAPQVYEGIHDDLQRVQDGGSVFGKRMSRNARLTDAELFMPFPKQAADETLIDGIAEALAKSIDQPRQSGHNVIFGSFAIRALKDHPEYATPSIVDGICKLMALFEEQTPGNGYYGKQKGRIYGHKIKLPDNDGTPVFDDIPGMVDAVLDEVIHQDPTVHRVGFGGLVHIINHAAAISDLNDCGYGDLASHAIRSHRQHLRLWRSLPNVADEKGPLAVSRFTPYNAAYWTSGEIPYDRALLTHRVKTMFGFHELVEPVDFPEKETVAHDKLRYLM
;
A
#
# COMPACT_ATOMS: atom_id res chain seq x y z
N MET A 1 31.35 10.00 29.84
CA MET A 1 31.05 9.46 28.50
C MET A 1 29.66 9.95 28.13
N VAL A 2 29.59 10.93 27.22
CA VAL A 2 28.35 11.61 26.83
C VAL A 2 27.77 10.87 25.64
N ASN A 3 26.55 10.33 25.80
CA ASN A 3 25.77 9.75 24.73
C ASN A 3 25.34 10.86 23.76
N GLN A 4 25.90 10.85 22.54
CA GLN A 4 25.36 11.61 21.43
C GLN A 4 24.18 10.83 20.84
N THR A 5 22.97 11.27 21.14
CA THR A 5 21.78 10.97 20.35
C THR A 5 21.95 11.58 18.97
N ARG A 6 22.30 10.75 17.98
CA ARG A 6 22.22 11.13 16.56
C ARG A 6 20.76 11.05 16.13
N THR A 7 20.14 12.20 15.90
CA THR A 7 18.90 12.29 15.14
C THR A 7 19.22 11.98 13.68
N ALA A 8 18.88 10.78 13.23
CA ALA A 8 18.91 10.45 11.81
C ALA A 8 17.80 11.26 11.12
N THR A 9 18.17 12.38 10.49
CA THR A 9 17.30 13.04 9.53
C THR A 9 17.19 12.10 8.33
N SER A 10 15.99 11.56 8.07
CA SER A 10 15.79 10.65 6.94
C SER A 10 16.14 11.37 5.63
N ARG A 11 16.71 10.64 4.65
CA ARG A 11 17.00 11.17 3.30
C ARG A 11 15.78 11.85 2.66
N ARG A 12 14.57 11.49 3.09
CA ARG A 12 13.28 12.05 2.69
C ARG A 12 13.17 13.56 2.98
N THR A 13 13.60 14.02 4.14
CA THR A 13 13.53 15.45 4.52
C THR A 13 14.54 16.32 3.76
N PHE A 14 15.63 15.73 3.24
CA PHE A 14 16.67 16.48 2.53
C PHE A 14 16.24 16.88 1.10
N ILE A 15 15.34 16.12 0.46
CA ILE A 15 14.83 16.43 -0.89
C ILE A 15 13.82 17.58 -0.84
N GLU A 16 12.99 17.68 0.20
CA GLU A 16 12.05 18.81 0.37
C GLU A 16 12.75 20.12 0.71
N LEU A 17 13.87 20.07 1.45
CA LEU A 17 14.61 21.28 1.85
C LEU A 17 15.30 21.99 0.67
N LEU A 18 15.63 21.25 -0.41
CA LEU A 18 16.27 21.82 -1.60
C LEU A 18 15.29 22.48 -2.57
N ALA A 19 13.98 22.23 -2.45
CA ALA A 19 12.95 22.89 -3.25
C ALA A 19 12.51 24.26 -2.68
N GLY A 20 12.91 24.59 -1.45
CA GLY A 20 12.41 25.74 -0.69
C GLY A 20 13.30 26.99 -0.61
N THR A 21 14.38 27.11 -1.39
CA THR A 21 15.26 28.29 -1.34
C THR A 21 15.32 29.04 -2.67
N SER A 22 14.32 29.88 -2.92
CA SER A 22 14.42 31.03 -3.84
C SER A 22 13.47 32.12 -3.35
N ALA A 23 13.94 32.92 -2.39
CA ALA A 23 13.26 34.14 -1.95
C ALA A 23 14.00 35.38 -2.47
N ALA A 24 13.24 36.19 -3.20
CA ALA A 24 13.16 37.66 -3.13
C ALA A 24 14.35 38.54 -3.56
N MET A 25 14.12 39.30 -4.64
CA MET A 25 14.33 40.76 -4.66
C MET A 25 13.20 41.40 -5.48
N GLY A 26 12.53 42.42 -4.91
CA GLY A 26 11.34 43.05 -5.48
C GLY A 26 11.61 44.34 -6.26
N LEU A 27 10.53 44.95 -6.79
CA LEU A 27 10.20 46.39 -6.73
C LEU A 27 8.89 46.72 -7.50
N LEU A 28 7.92 47.27 -6.75
CA LEU A 28 6.88 48.29 -7.03
C LEU A 28 5.76 48.14 -8.10
N PRO A 29 4.59 48.80 -7.86
CA PRO A 29 3.32 48.48 -8.53
C PRO A 29 2.96 49.47 -9.66
N ALA A 30 2.27 48.97 -10.69
CA ALA A 30 1.55 49.80 -11.65
C ALA A 30 0.13 49.25 -11.85
N CYS A 31 -0.85 50.14 -11.66
CA CYS A 31 -2.25 49.91 -11.99
C CYS A 31 -2.42 49.54 -13.47
N SER A 32 -3.15 48.47 -13.76
CA SER A 32 -3.83 48.32 -15.05
C SER A 32 -5.11 47.50 -14.91
N VAL A 33 -6.21 48.22 -15.12
CA VAL A 33 -7.52 47.86 -15.67
C VAL A 33 -7.81 46.37 -15.93
N ARG A 34 -8.85 45.89 -15.24
CA ARG A 34 -9.63 44.68 -15.53
C ARG A 34 -10.07 44.63 -17.00
N THR A 35 -9.71 43.55 -17.68
CA THR A 35 -10.53 42.97 -18.75
C THR A 35 -10.78 41.51 -18.40
N GLN A 36 -12.04 41.19 -18.10
CA GLN A 36 -12.53 39.81 -18.00
C GLN A 36 -12.51 39.22 -19.41
N ALA A 37 -11.48 38.43 -19.70
CA ALA A 37 -11.50 37.48 -20.78
C ALA A 37 -11.74 36.09 -20.18
N ASN A 38 -12.74 35.42 -20.72
CA ASN A 38 -13.23 34.11 -20.35
C ASN A 38 -12.17 33.06 -20.76
N GLU A 39 -11.22 32.77 -19.87
CA GLU A 39 -10.33 31.62 -20.03
C GLU A 39 -11.05 30.38 -19.52
N ASP A 40 -11.74 29.70 -20.45
CA ASP A 40 -11.91 28.26 -20.34
C ASP A 40 -10.49 27.65 -20.35
N LEU A 41 -9.91 27.56 -19.15
CA LEU A 41 -8.66 26.86 -18.90
C LEU A 41 -8.87 25.41 -19.33
N VAL A 42 -8.43 25.10 -20.54
CA VAL A 42 -8.22 23.73 -21.01
C VAL A 42 -7.21 23.13 -20.05
N GLN A 43 -7.70 22.46 -19.02
CA GLN A 43 -6.88 21.72 -18.08
C GLN A 43 -6.03 20.75 -18.90
N PRO A 44 -4.69 20.72 -18.72
CA PRO A 44 -3.83 19.79 -19.43
C PRO A 44 -4.37 18.38 -19.22
N THR A 45 -4.32 17.56 -20.28
CA THR A 45 -4.72 16.16 -20.15
C THR A 45 -3.80 15.53 -19.09
N PRO A 46 -4.35 14.90 -18.04
CA PRO A 46 -3.54 14.31 -16.99
C PRO A 46 -2.51 13.36 -17.58
N SER A 47 -1.31 13.33 -17.00
CA SER A 47 -0.34 12.30 -17.37
C SER A 47 -0.96 10.90 -17.18
N ALA A 48 -0.45 9.90 -17.91
CA ALA A 48 -0.91 8.52 -17.73
C ALA A 48 -0.82 8.06 -16.25
N ASP A 49 0.14 8.61 -15.50
CA ASP A 49 0.35 8.32 -14.09
C ASP A 49 -0.71 9.00 -13.19
N GLU A 50 -1.04 10.28 -13.46
CA GLU A 50 -2.14 10.97 -12.75
C GLU A 50 -3.51 10.31 -13.00
N ALA A 51 -3.69 9.70 -14.18
CA ALA A 51 -4.89 8.92 -14.46
C ALA A 51 -5.00 7.71 -13.52
N TYR A 52 -3.89 7.08 -13.13
CA TYR A 52 -3.90 6.00 -12.13
C TYR A 52 -4.28 6.49 -10.75
N LEU A 53 -3.70 7.61 -10.29
CA LEU A 53 -4.04 8.18 -8.99
C LEU A 53 -5.55 8.44 -8.88
N ARG A 54 -6.11 9.16 -9.86
CA ARG A 54 -7.55 9.49 -9.89
C ARG A 54 -8.42 8.24 -9.97
N ARG A 55 -8.11 7.29 -10.87
CA ARG A 55 -8.86 6.03 -10.99
C ARG A 55 -8.75 5.17 -9.72
N GLY A 56 -7.60 5.21 -9.05
CA GLY A 56 -7.35 4.53 -7.78
C GLY A 56 -8.20 5.06 -6.64
N LEU A 57 -8.23 6.39 -6.47
CA LEU A 57 -9.11 7.06 -5.50
C LEU A 57 -10.58 6.77 -5.77
N ASN A 58 -11.00 6.84 -7.03
CA ASN A 58 -12.36 6.48 -7.44
C ASN A 58 -12.73 5.05 -7.04
N ALA A 59 -11.83 4.10 -7.32
CA ALA A 59 -12.06 2.68 -7.03
C ALA A 59 -12.05 2.39 -5.53
N LEU A 60 -11.17 3.02 -4.73
CA LEU A 60 -11.20 2.92 -3.27
C LEU A 60 -12.54 3.45 -2.71
N ALA A 61 -12.96 4.64 -3.14
CA ALA A 61 -14.21 5.25 -2.68
C ALA A 61 -15.44 4.41 -3.03
N ARG A 62 -15.43 3.67 -4.14
CA ARG A 62 -16.55 2.79 -4.54
C ARG A 62 -16.43 1.34 -4.08
N ALA A 63 -15.29 0.92 -3.55
CA ALA A 63 -15.05 -0.47 -3.16
C ALA A 63 -16.10 -1.01 -2.17
N HIS A 64 -16.63 -0.14 -1.31
CA HIS A 64 -17.67 -0.50 -0.33
C HIS A 64 -18.97 -1.02 -0.98
N HIS A 65 -19.23 -0.73 -2.26
CA HIS A 65 -20.35 -1.29 -3.02
C HIS A 65 -20.13 -2.73 -3.48
N MET A 66 -18.93 -3.28 -3.28
CA MET A 66 -18.55 -4.63 -3.73
C MET A 66 -18.16 -5.51 -2.55
N SER A 67 -17.08 -5.15 -1.86
CA SER A 67 -16.59 -5.79 -0.63
C SER A 67 -15.43 -4.98 -0.08
N SER A 68 -15.04 -5.22 1.18
CA SER A 68 -13.82 -4.65 1.74
C SER A 68 -12.58 -4.98 0.88
N MET A 69 -12.54 -6.17 0.27
CA MET A 69 -11.41 -6.63 -0.55
C MET A 69 -11.37 -6.00 -1.95
N ALA A 70 -12.44 -5.35 -2.41
CA ALA A 70 -12.37 -4.60 -3.67
C ALA A 70 -11.40 -3.40 -3.56
N GLY A 71 -11.04 -2.98 -2.33
CA GLY A 71 -10.02 -1.96 -2.10
C GLY A 71 -8.64 -2.31 -2.68
N HIS A 72 -8.34 -3.60 -2.95
CA HIS A 72 -7.12 -4.01 -3.65
C HIS A 72 -6.97 -3.31 -5.00
N LEU A 73 -8.07 -3.14 -5.72
CA LEU A 73 -8.10 -2.60 -7.08
C LEU A 73 -7.65 -1.13 -7.06
N GLY A 74 -8.27 -0.31 -6.22
CA GLY A 74 -7.90 1.10 -6.07
C GLY A 74 -6.49 1.29 -5.51
N ALA A 75 -6.13 0.54 -4.46
CA ALA A 75 -4.79 0.62 -3.87
C ALA A 75 -3.67 0.25 -4.85
N SER A 76 -3.90 -0.71 -5.76
CA SER A 76 -2.89 -1.05 -6.78
C SER A 76 -2.63 0.08 -7.78
N MET A 77 -3.67 0.85 -8.16
CA MET A 77 -3.51 2.01 -9.04
C MET A 77 -2.70 3.12 -8.37
N ILE A 78 -3.01 3.41 -7.10
CA ILE A 78 -2.31 4.43 -6.31
C ILE A 78 -0.84 4.03 -6.12
N ALA A 79 -0.57 2.74 -5.83
CA ALA A 79 0.80 2.23 -5.77
C ALA A 79 1.54 2.42 -7.11
N GLY A 80 0.89 2.14 -8.24
CA GLY A 80 1.46 2.36 -9.58
C GLY A 80 1.89 3.81 -9.82
N TYR A 81 1.06 4.77 -9.41
CA TYR A 81 1.40 6.20 -9.44
C TYR A 81 2.67 6.50 -8.63
N TYR A 82 2.78 5.99 -7.41
CA TYR A 82 3.92 6.29 -6.53
C TYR A 82 5.22 5.60 -6.94
N ILE A 83 5.19 4.39 -7.50
CA ILE A 83 6.42 3.69 -7.94
C ILE A 83 7.24 4.55 -8.91
N ARG A 84 6.57 5.23 -9.84
CA ARG A 84 7.27 6.07 -10.82
C ARG A 84 7.91 7.30 -10.20
N ARG A 85 7.29 7.89 -9.17
CA ARG A 85 7.85 9.00 -8.40
C ARG A 85 9.05 8.56 -7.56
N GLN A 86 8.92 7.41 -6.91
CA GLN A 86 9.95 6.81 -6.07
C GLN A 86 11.20 6.38 -6.84
N ARG A 87 10.99 5.79 -8.03
CA ARG A 87 12.06 5.18 -8.82
C ARG A 87 11.97 5.67 -10.26
N PRO A 88 12.28 6.95 -10.57
CA PRO A 88 12.08 7.52 -11.91
C PRO A 88 13.02 6.95 -12.99
N ASN A 89 14.05 6.20 -12.58
CA ASN A 89 15.12 5.68 -13.44
C ASN A 89 14.98 4.16 -13.71
N LEU A 90 13.82 3.56 -13.47
CA LEU A 90 13.60 2.16 -13.87
C LEU A 90 13.59 2.03 -15.39
N ALA A 91 13.94 0.84 -15.88
CA ALA A 91 13.87 0.55 -17.30
C ALA A 91 12.43 0.74 -17.83
N PRO A 92 12.22 1.31 -19.04
CA PRO A 92 10.89 1.53 -19.61
C PRO A 92 9.99 0.29 -19.57
N GLN A 93 10.55 -0.89 -19.81
CA GLN A 93 9.83 -2.16 -19.81
C GLN A 93 9.25 -2.54 -18.44
N VAL A 94 9.84 -2.04 -17.34
CA VAL A 94 9.28 -2.21 -16.00
C VAL A 94 7.99 -1.41 -15.86
N TYR A 95 7.98 -0.17 -16.35
CA TYR A 95 6.76 0.66 -16.34
C TYR A 95 5.70 0.14 -17.29
N GLU A 96 6.08 -0.35 -18.47
CA GLU A 96 5.16 -1.00 -19.40
C GLU A 96 4.51 -2.23 -18.75
N GLY A 97 5.30 -3.07 -18.06
CA GLY A 97 4.78 -4.22 -17.33
C GLY A 97 3.81 -3.83 -16.20
N ILE A 98 4.12 -2.78 -15.44
CA ILE A 98 3.21 -2.23 -14.42
C ILE A 98 1.94 -1.69 -15.09
N HIS A 99 2.07 -0.97 -16.20
CA HIS A 99 0.95 -0.40 -16.95
C HIS A 99 -0.02 -1.47 -17.44
N ASP A 100 0.51 -2.53 -18.07
CA ASP A 100 -0.27 -3.66 -18.59
C ASP A 100 -1.07 -4.34 -17.48
N ASP A 101 -0.47 -4.48 -16.31
CA ASP A 101 -1.13 -5.06 -15.16
C ASP A 101 -2.26 -4.21 -14.61
N LEU A 102 -2.01 -2.91 -14.45
CA LEU A 102 -3.05 -1.98 -14.00
C LEU A 102 -4.17 -1.88 -15.04
N GLN A 103 -3.86 -1.96 -16.33
CA GLN A 103 -4.89 -2.03 -17.37
C GLN A 103 -5.73 -3.31 -17.22
N ARG A 104 -5.09 -4.48 -17.02
CA ARG A 104 -5.81 -5.75 -16.76
C ARG A 104 -6.65 -5.71 -15.50
N VAL A 105 -6.22 -4.99 -14.45
CA VAL A 105 -7.02 -4.78 -13.25
C VAL A 105 -8.29 -3.97 -13.57
N GLN A 106 -8.17 -2.92 -14.39
CA GLN A 106 -9.32 -2.11 -14.84
C GLN A 106 -10.29 -2.90 -15.72
N ASP A 107 -9.75 -3.80 -16.54
CA ASP A 107 -10.53 -4.65 -17.45
C ASP A 107 -11.18 -5.85 -16.73
N GLY A 108 -11.10 -5.93 -15.40
CA GLY A 108 -11.75 -6.98 -14.59
C GLY A 108 -10.98 -8.31 -14.56
N GLY A 109 -9.69 -8.28 -14.87
CA GLY A 109 -8.80 -9.45 -14.78
C GLY A 109 -8.42 -9.85 -13.34
N SER A 110 -8.73 -9.01 -12.35
CA SER A 110 -8.42 -9.26 -10.95
C SER A 110 -9.47 -10.13 -10.24
N VAL A 111 -9.02 -10.96 -9.29
CA VAL A 111 -9.90 -11.78 -8.45
C VAL A 111 -10.73 -10.97 -7.46
N PHE A 112 -10.38 -9.71 -7.22
CA PHE A 112 -11.05 -8.82 -6.26
C PHE A 112 -12.21 -8.02 -6.87
N GLY A 113 -12.55 -8.29 -8.13
CA GLY A 113 -13.68 -7.68 -8.82
C GLY A 113 -15.04 -8.30 -8.47
N LYS A 114 -16.04 -8.07 -9.33
CA LYS A 114 -17.46 -8.41 -9.15
C LYS A 114 -17.66 -9.89 -8.85
N ARG A 115 -16.81 -10.74 -9.42
CA ARG A 115 -16.86 -12.20 -9.22
C ARG A 115 -16.59 -12.61 -7.76
N MET A 116 -15.97 -11.75 -6.95
CA MET A 116 -15.66 -12.04 -5.55
C MET A 116 -16.88 -11.97 -4.64
N SER A 117 -17.86 -11.12 -4.98
CA SER A 117 -19.02 -10.84 -4.11
C SER A 117 -20.31 -10.94 -4.89
N ARG A 118 -21.17 -11.89 -4.49
CA ARG A 118 -22.54 -12.01 -5.03
C ARG A 118 -23.41 -10.78 -4.76
N ASN A 119 -23.00 -9.94 -3.82
CA ASN A 119 -23.70 -8.72 -3.43
C ASN A 119 -23.11 -7.47 -4.09
N ALA A 120 -22.17 -7.63 -5.03
CA ALA A 120 -21.57 -6.50 -5.73
C ALA A 120 -22.63 -5.72 -6.51
N ARG A 121 -22.73 -4.41 -6.21
CA ARG A 121 -23.70 -3.50 -6.83
C ARG A 121 -23.14 -2.78 -8.06
N LEU A 122 -21.84 -2.93 -8.31
CA LEU A 122 -21.11 -2.33 -9.42
C LEU A 122 -20.37 -3.40 -10.21
N THR A 123 -20.10 -3.09 -11.47
CA THR A 123 -19.10 -3.75 -12.31
C THR A 123 -17.69 -3.25 -12.00
N ASP A 124 -16.69 -3.99 -12.45
CA ASP A 124 -15.29 -3.64 -12.22
C ASP A 124 -14.95 -2.29 -12.88
N ALA A 125 -15.44 -2.06 -14.10
CA ALA A 125 -15.25 -0.80 -14.82
C ALA A 125 -15.88 0.40 -14.09
N GLU A 126 -17.06 0.24 -13.49
CA GLU A 126 -17.76 1.31 -12.77
C GLU A 126 -17.01 1.80 -11.53
N LEU A 127 -16.13 0.98 -10.93
CA LEU A 127 -15.29 1.42 -9.81
C LEU A 127 -14.40 2.60 -10.19
N PHE A 128 -13.84 2.58 -11.40
CA PHE A 128 -12.79 3.50 -11.83
C PHE A 128 -13.35 4.80 -12.45
N MET A 129 -14.66 4.85 -12.72
CA MET A 129 -15.31 6.00 -13.36
C MET A 129 -15.17 7.29 -12.52
N PRO A 130 -15.09 8.48 -13.13
CA PRO A 130 -15.07 9.72 -12.38
C PRO A 130 -16.35 9.91 -11.55
N PHE A 131 -16.23 10.54 -10.37
CA PHE A 131 -17.40 11.09 -9.66
C PHE A 131 -17.90 12.37 -10.35
N PRO A 132 -19.16 12.79 -10.11
CA PRO A 132 -19.60 14.14 -10.47
C PRO A 132 -18.66 15.20 -9.89
N LYS A 133 -18.47 16.31 -10.61
CA LYS A 133 -17.63 17.42 -10.12
C LYS A 133 -18.19 17.96 -8.81
N GLN A 134 -17.32 18.09 -7.82
CA GLN A 134 -17.60 18.66 -6.50
C GLN A 134 -16.42 19.54 -6.09
N ALA A 135 -16.67 20.51 -5.22
CA ALA A 135 -15.58 21.26 -4.60
C ALA A 135 -14.75 20.30 -3.72
N ALA A 136 -13.43 20.39 -3.83
CA ALA A 136 -12.52 19.70 -2.94
C ALA A 136 -12.46 20.42 -1.59
N ASP A 137 -12.29 19.65 -0.52
CA ASP A 137 -12.12 20.14 0.83
C ASP A 137 -11.13 19.21 1.56
N GLU A 138 -9.89 19.69 1.69
CA GLU A 138 -8.80 18.96 2.33
C GLU A 138 -9.12 18.63 3.80
N THR A 139 -9.97 19.42 4.47
CA THR A 139 -10.31 19.19 5.88
C THR A 139 -11.10 17.90 6.08
N LEU A 140 -11.66 17.33 5.02
CA LEU A 140 -12.37 16.05 5.05
C LEU A 140 -11.43 14.85 5.22
N ILE A 141 -10.13 14.98 4.92
CA ILE A 141 -9.18 13.85 4.95
C ILE A 141 -9.09 13.25 6.36
N ASP A 142 -9.18 14.07 7.41
CA ASP A 142 -9.15 13.61 8.80
C ASP A 142 -10.32 12.67 9.13
N GLY A 143 -11.45 12.78 8.43
CA GLY A 143 -12.56 11.84 8.54
C GLY A 143 -12.20 10.40 8.16
N ILE A 144 -11.23 10.20 7.24
CA ILE A 144 -10.74 8.86 6.89
C ILE A 144 -9.91 8.28 8.04
N ALA A 145 -9.06 9.12 8.65
CA ALA A 145 -8.26 8.74 9.80
C ALA A 145 -9.14 8.37 11.01
N GLU A 146 -10.19 9.15 11.28
CA GLU A 146 -11.21 8.85 12.29
C GLU A 146 -11.96 7.53 12.01
N ALA A 147 -12.33 7.28 10.75
CA ALA A 147 -12.98 6.04 10.36
C ALA A 147 -12.04 4.83 10.53
N LEU A 148 -10.76 4.96 10.15
CA LEU A 148 -9.74 3.93 10.30
C LEU A 148 -9.49 3.59 11.78
N ALA A 149 -9.45 4.61 12.65
CA ALA A 149 -9.19 4.47 14.09
C ALA A 149 -10.05 3.40 14.77
N LYS A 150 -11.30 3.21 14.30
CA LYS A 150 -12.25 2.22 14.84
C LYS A 150 -11.82 0.76 14.67
N SER A 151 -10.89 0.50 13.75
CA SER A 151 -10.46 -0.86 13.39
C SER A 151 -8.96 -1.09 13.46
N ILE A 152 -8.17 -0.02 13.67
CA ILE A 152 -6.72 0.01 13.47
C ILE A 152 -5.93 -0.91 14.42
N ASP A 153 -6.44 -1.14 15.63
CA ASP A 153 -5.78 -1.94 16.67
C ASP A 153 -5.76 -3.46 16.35
N GLN A 154 -6.36 -3.89 15.25
CA GLN A 154 -6.38 -5.29 14.82
C GLN A 154 -6.02 -5.41 13.33
N PRO A 155 -5.35 -6.50 12.91
CA PRO A 155 -4.92 -6.66 11.53
C PRO A 155 -6.07 -7.15 10.64
N ARG A 156 -7.13 -6.35 10.53
CA ARG A 156 -8.39 -6.70 9.86
C ARG A 156 -8.11 -7.15 8.42
N GLN A 157 -8.48 -8.40 8.15
CA GLN A 157 -8.17 -9.13 6.92
C GLN A 157 -6.70 -9.03 6.51
N SER A 158 -5.75 -9.25 7.42
CA SER A 158 -4.31 -9.17 7.09
C SER A 158 -3.83 -7.74 6.82
N GLY A 159 -4.33 -6.79 7.62
CA GLY A 159 -3.90 -5.39 7.61
C GLY A 159 -4.53 -4.52 6.51
N HIS A 160 -5.54 -5.01 5.80
CA HIS A 160 -6.15 -4.29 4.68
C HIS A 160 -6.81 -2.96 5.06
N ASN A 161 -7.34 -2.86 6.28
CA ASN A 161 -7.86 -1.60 6.80
C ASN A 161 -6.79 -0.51 6.77
N VAL A 162 -5.61 -0.78 7.36
CA VAL A 162 -4.49 0.16 7.43
C VAL A 162 -3.92 0.42 6.04
N ILE A 163 -3.74 -0.64 5.23
CA ILE A 163 -3.20 -0.51 3.86
C ILE A 163 -4.07 0.43 3.02
N PHE A 164 -5.38 0.21 2.98
CA PHE A 164 -6.26 1.01 2.13
C PHE A 164 -6.48 2.43 2.66
N GLY A 165 -6.63 2.58 3.98
CA GLY A 165 -6.76 3.88 4.62
C GLY A 165 -5.51 4.74 4.40
N SER A 166 -4.32 4.16 4.56
CA SER A 166 -3.04 4.85 4.36
C SER A 166 -2.84 5.30 2.91
N PHE A 167 -3.07 4.43 1.91
CA PHE A 167 -3.00 4.83 0.51
C PHE A 167 -3.94 5.98 0.17
N ALA A 168 -5.17 5.95 0.71
CA ALA A 168 -6.15 7.02 0.51
C ALA A 168 -5.69 8.33 1.14
N ILE A 169 -5.28 8.31 2.41
CA ILE A 169 -4.80 9.49 3.14
C ILE A 169 -3.61 10.11 2.42
N ARG A 170 -2.58 9.31 2.10
CA ARG A 170 -1.39 9.80 1.40
C ARG A 170 -1.73 10.41 0.05
N ALA A 171 -2.54 9.72 -0.76
CA ALA A 171 -2.99 10.22 -2.05
C ALA A 171 -3.74 11.55 -1.97
N LEU A 172 -4.60 11.72 -0.97
CA LEU A 172 -5.38 12.95 -0.79
C LEU A 172 -4.56 14.08 -0.15
N LYS A 173 -3.56 13.78 0.69
CA LYS A 173 -2.61 14.78 1.21
C LYS A 173 -1.69 15.32 0.11
N ASP A 174 -1.17 14.44 -0.75
CA ASP A 174 -0.34 14.85 -1.89
C ASP A 174 -1.15 15.58 -2.97
N HIS A 175 -2.45 15.26 -3.09
CA HIS A 175 -3.36 15.80 -4.10
C HIS A 175 -4.72 16.21 -3.49
N PRO A 176 -4.76 17.31 -2.72
CA PRO A 176 -5.97 17.76 -2.02
C PRO A 176 -7.11 18.12 -2.97
N GLU A 177 -6.84 18.41 -4.25
CA GLU A 177 -7.84 18.63 -5.28
C GLU A 177 -8.78 17.43 -5.52
N TYR A 178 -8.39 16.23 -5.08
CA TYR A 178 -9.23 15.03 -5.14
C TYR A 178 -10.01 14.75 -3.86
N ALA A 179 -9.82 15.54 -2.79
CA ALA A 179 -10.52 15.39 -1.51
C ALA A 179 -11.97 15.92 -1.59
N THR A 180 -12.77 15.32 -2.47
CA THR A 180 -14.19 15.66 -2.65
C THR A 180 -15.06 14.91 -1.64
N PRO A 181 -16.24 15.45 -1.26
CA PRO A 181 -17.17 14.77 -0.36
C PRO A 181 -17.46 13.32 -0.75
N SER A 182 -17.70 13.04 -2.05
CA SER A 182 -18.00 11.67 -2.50
C SER A 182 -16.83 10.71 -2.42
N ILE A 183 -15.59 11.17 -2.65
CA ILE A 183 -14.40 10.33 -2.52
C ILE A 183 -14.15 9.99 -1.05
N VAL A 184 -14.13 11.01 -0.18
CA VAL A 184 -13.87 10.82 1.25
C VAL A 184 -14.95 9.96 1.89
N ASP A 185 -16.23 10.28 1.70
CA ASP A 185 -17.35 9.50 2.26
C ASP A 185 -17.31 8.04 1.80
N GLY A 186 -17.01 7.80 0.52
CA GLY A 186 -16.86 6.45 -0.02
C GLY A 186 -15.72 5.66 0.64
N ILE A 187 -14.59 6.30 0.92
CA ILE A 187 -13.46 5.69 1.62
C ILE A 187 -13.81 5.43 3.10
N CYS A 188 -14.48 6.37 3.78
CA CYS A 188 -14.95 6.17 5.15
C CYS A 188 -15.91 4.95 5.23
N LYS A 189 -16.81 4.80 4.26
CA LYS A 189 -17.68 3.62 4.14
C LYS A 189 -16.90 2.34 3.90
N LEU A 190 -15.81 2.39 3.13
CA LEU A 190 -14.90 1.24 2.98
C LEU A 190 -14.23 0.89 4.32
N MET A 191 -13.75 1.88 5.08
CA MET A 191 -13.15 1.65 6.41
C MET A 191 -14.14 0.99 7.36
N ALA A 192 -15.40 1.45 7.35
CA ALA A 192 -16.46 0.87 8.17
C ALA A 192 -16.70 -0.64 7.91
N LEU A 193 -16.43 -1.13 6.69
CA LEU A 193 -16.55 -2.57 6.38
C LEU A 193 -15.55 -3.43 7.16
N PHE A 194 -14.46 -2.85 7.68
CA PHE A 194 -13.41 -3.56 8.41
C PHE A 194 -13.66 -3.69 9.90
N GLU A 195 -14.57 -2.91 10.49
CA GLU A 195 -14.82 -2.88 11.94
C GLU A 195 -15.12 -4.29 12.50
N GLU A 196 -15.93 -5.06 11.76
CA GLU A 196 -16.35 -6.41 12.15
C GLU A 196 -15.51 -7.53 11.51
N GLN A 197 -14.44 -7.19 10.78
CA GLN A 197 -13.65 -8.21 10.08
C GLN A 197 -12.67 -8.92 10.99
N THR A 198 -12.38 -10.17 10.70
CA THR A 198 -11.35 -10.93 11.43
C THR A 198 -9.98 -10.71 10.79
N PRO A 199 -8.86 -11.11 11.42
CA PRO A 199 -7.52 -11.01 10.82
C PRO A 199 -7.26 -11.78 9.51
N GLY A 200 -8.28 -12.42 8.94
CA GLY A 200 -8.15 -13.39 7.87
C GLY A 200 -8.03 -14.81 8.43
N ASN A 201 -7.50 -15.72 7.61
CA ASN A 201 -7.33 -17.11 7.99
C ASN A 201 -6.05 -17.72 7.41
N GLY A 202 -5.55 -18.74 8.10
CA GLY A 202 -4.36 -19.50 7.74
C GLY A 202 -4.67 -20.97 7.54
N TYR A 203 -3.90 -21.65 6.69
CA TYR A 203 -4.03 -23.09 6.46
C TYR A 203 -3.04 -23.86 7.34
N TYR A 204 -3.56 -24.74 8.18
CA TYR A 204 -2.78 -25.50 9.18
C TYR A 204 -2.64 -26.98 8.81
N GLY A 205 -2.52 -27.26 7.50
CA GLY A 205 -2.39 -28.62 6.95
C GLY A 205 -3.71 -29.35 6.76
N LYS A 206 -3.66 -30.50 6.09
CA LYS A 206 -4.84 -31.29 5.69
C LYS A 206 -5.76 -31.68 6.85
N GLN A 207 -5.18 -31.96 8.02
CA GLN A 207 -5.95 -32.40 9.20
C GLN A 207 -6.74 -31.26 9.85
N LYS A 208 -6.16 -30.05 9.95
CA LYS A 208 -6.77 -28.91 10.65
C LYS A 208 -7.53 -27.96 9.71
N GLY A 209 -7.17 -27.93 8.43
CA GLY A 209 -7.80 -27.05 7.45
C GLY A 209 -7.47 -25.57 7.66
N ARG A 210 -8.39 -24.68 7.26
CA ARG A 210 -8.23 -23.23 7.43
C ARG A 210 -8.81 -22.76 8.76
N ILE A 211 -8.03 -21.98 9.52
CA ILE A 211 -8.41 -21.43 10.82
C ILE A 211 -8.37 -19.90 10.75
N TYR A 212 -9.42 -19.25 11.24
CA TYR A 212 -9.46 -17.79 11.34
C TYR A 212 -8.52 -17.26 12.42
N GLY A 213 -7.89 -16.11 12.17
CA GLY A 213 -6.92 -15.46 13.05
C GLY A 213 -7.38 -15.34 14.50
N HIS A 214 -8.61 -14.89 14.71
CA HIS A 214 -9.20 -14.70 16.04
C HIS A 214 -9.42 -16.01 16.82
N LYS A 215 -9.32 -17.18 16.18
CA LYS A 215 -9.45 -18.49 16.81
C LYS A 215 -8.10 -19.14 17.12
N ILE A 216 -6.99 -18.51 16.72
CA ILE A 216 -5.65 -19.03 16.96
C ILE A 216 -5.14 -18.52 18.29
N LYS A 217 -4.78 -19.47 19.17
CA LYS A 217 -4.08 -19.16 20.41
C LYS A 217 -2.58 -19.14 20.12
N LEU A 218 -1.99 -17.95 20.07
CA LEU A 218 -0.55 -17.77 19.93
C LEU A 218 0.15 -18.00 21.28
N PRO A 219 1.33 -18.64 21.31
CA PRO A 219 2.16 -18.73 22.52
C PRO A 219 2.58 -17.34 23.02
N ASP A 220 2.80 -17.18 24.33
CA ASP A 220 3.28 -15.90 24.90
C ASP A 220 4.67 -15.51 24.35
N ASN A 221 5.52 -16.51 24.10
CA ASN A 221 6.78 -16.38 23.39
C ASN A 221 6.81 -17.33 22.18
N ASP A 222 6.75 -16.74 20.98
CA ASP A 222 6.80 -17.45 19.69
C ASP A 222 8.05 -17.06 18.88
N GLY A 223 9.03 -16.40 19.52
CA GLY A 223 10.25 -15.92 18.88
C GLY A 223 10.04 -14.78 17.87
N THR A 224 8.83 -14.21 17.78
CA THR A 224 8.58 -13.03 16.95
C THR A 224 9.22 -11.80 17.60
N PRO A 225 9.96 -10.96 16.85
CA PRO A 225 10.53 -9.72 17.37
C PRO A 225 9.50 -8.87 18.13
N VAL A 226 9.97 -8.23 19.20
CA VAL A 226 9.21 -7.21 19.92
C VAL A 226 9.64 -5.87 19.37
N PHE A 227 8.67 -5.10 18.91
CA PHE A 227 8.86 -3.73 18.47
C PHE A 227 7.60 -2.92 18.82
N ASP A 228 7.81 -1.66 19.17
CA ASP A 228 6.78 -0.68 19.50
C ASP A 228 6.99 0.66 18.75
N ASP A 229 8.01 0.73 17.89
CA ASP A 229 8.32 1.86 17.02
C ASP A 229 8.46 1.44 15.54
N ILE A 230 8.49 2.44 14.66
CA ILE A 230 8.60 2.24 13.21
C ILE A 230 9.97 1.62 12.84
N PRO A 231 11.12 2.10 13.35
CA PRO A 231 12.41 1.48 13.03
C PRO A 231 12.49 0.00 13.39
N GLY A 232 12.02 -0.41 14.57
CA GLY A 232 12.00 -1.80 14.98
C GLY A 232 11.04 -2.67 14.15
N MET A 233 9.88 -2.12 13.76
CA MET A 233 8.96 -2.79 12.84
C MET A 233 9.61 -3.00 11.46
N VAL A 234 10.25 -1.96 10.91
CA VAL A 234 10.93 -2.02 9.61
C VAL A 234 12.05 -3.06 9.65
N ASP A 235 12.92 -3.03 10.67
CA ASP A 235 14.02 -3.98 10.83
C ASP A 235 13.50 -5.42 10.90
N ALA A 236 12.46 -5.67 11.69
CA ALA A 236 11.83 -6.99 11.78
C ALA A 236 11.28 -7.46 10.43
N VAL A 237 10.62 -6.58 9.64
CA VAL A 237 10.11 -6.95 8.31
C VAL A 237 11.23 -7.24 7.33
N LEU A 238 12.30 -6.44 7.32
CA LEU A 238 13.45 -6.68 6.45
C LEU A 238 14.17 -7.97 6.79
N ASP A 239 14.29 -8.31 8.07
CA ASP A 239 14.85 -9.59 8.51
C ASP A 239 13.99 -10.77 8.01
N GLU A 240 12.66 -10.67 8.00
CA GLU A 240 11.78 -11.70 7.41
C GLU A 240 11.97 -11.84 5.89
N VAL A 241 12.17 -10.72 5.18
CA VAL A 241 12.45 -10.74 3.74
C VAL A 241 13.80 -11.42 3.47
N ILE A 242 14.83 -11.05 4.22
CA ILE A 242 16.20 -11.57 4.05
C ILE A 242 16.25 -13.08 4.31
N HIS A 243 15.59 -13.54 5.37
CA HIS A 243 15.60 -14.94 5.82
C HIS A 243 14.43 -15.77 5.29
N GLN A 244 13.74 -15.29 4.25
CA GLN A 244 12.57 -15.97 3.71
C GLN A 244 12.92 -17.41 3.26
N ASP A 245 12.12 -18.36 3.74
CA ASP A 245 12.13 -19.76 3.31
C ASP A 245 10.84 -20.05 2.52
N PRO A 246 10.93 -20.47 1.24
CA PRO A 246 9.77 -20.73 0.40
C PRO A 246 8.91 -21.92 0.85
N THR A 247 9.37 -22.74 1.81
CA THR A 247 8.64 -23.92 2.31
C THR A 247 7.67 -23.60 3.44
N VAL A 248 7.91 -22.52 4.19
CA VAL A 248 7.14 -22.16 5.38
C VAL A 248 6.28 -20.92 5.15
N HIS A 249 5.31 -20.70 6.05
CA HIS A 249 4.44 -19.51 6.09
C HIS A 249 3.71 -19.15 4.77
N ARG A 250 3.46 -20.14 3.91
CA ARG A 250 3.06 -19.88 2.51
C ARG A 250 1.55 -19.81 2.23
N VAL A 251 0.67 -20.24 3.14
CA VAL A 251 -0.79 -20.27 2.89
C VAL A 251 -1.57 -19.66 4.05
N GLY A 252 -1.77 -18.35 4.03
CA GLY A 252 -2.57 -17.68 5.05
C GLY A 252 -2.19 -16.24 5.28
N PHE A 253 -3.09 -15.50 5.90
CA PHE A 253 -2.83 -14.14 6.41
C PHE A 253 -2.15 -13.22 5.39
N GLY A 254 -2.52 -13.32 4.11
CA GLY A 254 -1.92 -12.53 3.04
C GLY A 254 -0.46 -12.85 2.66
N GLY A 255 0.30 -13.55 3.52
CA GLY A 255 1.72 -13.82 3.30
C GLY A 255 2.61 -12.58 3.54
N LEU A 256 3.92 -12.75 3.33
CA LEU A 256 4.91 -11.70 3.59
C LEU A 256 4.68 -10.43 2.75
N VAL A 257 4.07 -10.54 1.56
CA VAL A 257 3.66 -9.38 0.76
C VAL A 257 2.69 -8.44 1.51
N HIS A 258 1.80 -8.97 2.35
CA HIS A 258 0.90 -8.14 3.16
C HIS A 258 1.57 -7.62 4.42
N ILE A 259 2.51 -8.38 5.01
CA ILE A 259 3.31 -7.90 6.13
C ILE A 259 4.13 -6.66 5.72
N ILE A 260 4.74 -6.68 4.52
CA ILE A 260 5.44 -5.54 3.93
C ILE A 260 4.47 -4.36 3.71
N ASN A 261 3.37 -4.60 3.00
CA ASN A 261 2.41 -3.53 2.69
C ASN A 261 1.81 -2.92 3.95
N HIS A 262 1.56 -3.72 4.98
CA HIS A 262 1.02 -3.25 6.25
C HIS A 262 2.04 -2.39 7.00
N ALA A 263 3.32 -2.77 7.04
CA ALA A 263 4.36 -1.93 7.62
C ALA A 263 4.54 -0.62 6.86
N ALA A 264 4.57 -0.66 5.52
CA ALA A 264 4.71 0.54 4.70
C ALA A 264 3.53 1.50 4.92
N ALA A 265 2.31 0.97 5.02
CA ALA A 265 1.12 1.76 5.31
C ALA A 265 1.19 2.47 6.69
N ILE A 266 1.81 1.84 7.68
CA ILE A 266 2.01 2.43 9.01
C ILE A 266 3.03 3.56 8.96
N SER A 267 4.15 3.35 8.25
CA SER A 267 5.14 4.40 8.01
C SER A 267 4.52 5.59 7.27
N ASP A 268 3.72 5.34 6.23
CA ASP A 268 3.00 6.38 5.48
C ASP A 268 2.02 7.17 6.37
N LEU A 269 1.30 6.52 7.29
CA LEU A 269 0.42 7.23 8.23
C LEU A 269 1.21 8.19 9.12
N ASN A 270 2.35 7.74 9.64
CA ASN A 270 3.24 8.58 10.43
C ASN A 270 3.74 9.79 9.63
N ASP A 271 4.20 9.55 8.41
CA ASP A 271 4.73 10.59 7.52
C ASP A 271 3.64 11.59 7.09
N CYS A 272 2.38 11.14 7.00
CA CYS A 272 1.22 12.00 6.75
C CYS A 272 0.73 12.79 7.99
N GLY A 273 1.43 12.70 9.13
CA GLY A 273 1.10 13.42 10.36
C GLY A 273 0.16 12.67 11.32
N TYR A 274 -0.14 11.39 11.08
CA TYR A 274 -1.03 10.56 11.91
C TYR A 274 -0.23 9.62 12.83
N GLY A 275 0.77 10.15 13.53
CA GLY A 275 1.68 9.38 14.40
C GLY A 275 0.97 8.56 15.49
N ASP A 276 -0.10 9.09 16.09
CA ASP A 276 -0.89 8.38 17.10
C ASP A 276 -1.55 7.12 16.50
N LEU A 277 -2.13 7.22 15.30
CA LEU A 277 -2.70 6.09 14.58
C LEU A 277 -1.62 5.07 14.19
N ALA A 278 -0.47 5.55 13.70
CA ALA A 278 0.66 4.68 13.38
C ALA A 278 1.11 3.88 14.61
N SER A 279 1.23 4.51 15.78
CA SER A 279 1.61 3.84 17.02
C SER A 279 0.65 2.72 17.43
N HIS A 280 -0.66 2.93 17.25
CA HIS A 280 -1.67 1.89 17.48
C HIS A 280 -1.54 0.75 16.47
N ALA A 281 -1.31 1.08 15.19
CA ALA A 281 -1.18 0.12 14.11
C ALA A 281 0.07 -0.77 14.22
N ILE A 282 1.16 -0.31 14.86
CA ILE A 282 2.36 -1.13 15.09
C ILE A 282 2.03 -2.40 15.87
N ARG A 283 1.18 -2.31 16.90
CA ARG A 283 0.74 -3.49 17.68
C ARG A 283 -0.08 -4.46 16.82
N SER A 284 -0.96 -3.91 15.98
CA SER A 284 -1.74 -4.66 15.00
C SER A 284 -0.85 -5.38 13.98
N HIS A 285 0.20 -4.70 13.49
CA HIS A 285 1.20 -5.29 12.61
C HIS A 285 1.98 -6.41 13.27
N ARG A 286 2.46 -6.22 14.51
CA ARG A 286 3.12 -7.29 15.25
C ARG A 286 2.22 -8.51 15.40
N GLN A 287 0.94 -8.33 15.71
CA GLN A 287 -0.02 -9.42 15.77
C GLN A 287 -0.21 -10.10 14.39
N HIS A 288 -0.20 -9.34 13.30
CA HIS A 288 -0.22 -9.88 11.94
C HIS A 288 1.00 -10.77 11.67
N LEU A 289 2.20 -10.29 12.01
CA LEU A 289 3.44 -11.03 11.86
C LEU A 289 3.43 -12.35 12.64
N ARG A 290 2.97 -12.31 13.90
CA ARG A 290 2.85 -13.53 14.73
C ARG A 290 1.88 -14.54 14.14
N LEU A 291 0.73 -14.10 13.62
CA LEU A 291 -0.23 -14.98 12.94
C LEU A 291 0.39 -15.63 11.70
N TRP A 292 1.11 -14.86 10.89
CA TRP A 292 1.80 -15.38 9.71
C TRP A 292 2.91 -16.38 10.08
N ARG A 293 3.75 -16.08 11.08
CA ARG A 293 4.80 -16.98 11.61
C ARG A 293 4.24 -18.24 12.27
N SER A 294 2.97 -18.25 12.68
CA SER A 294 2.35 -19.44 13.26
C SER A 294 1.95 -20.51 12.22
N LEU A 295 2.01 -20.18 10.93
CA LEU A 295 1.66 -21.10 9.86
C LEU A 295 2.66 -22.27 9.79
N PRO A 296 2.21 -23.53 9.72
CA PRO A 296 3.13 -24.66 9.64
C PRO A 296 3.81 -24.74 8.27
N ASN A 297 4.92 -25.48 8.20
CA ASN A 297 5.45 -25.97 6.94
C ASN A 297 4.43 -26.94 6.33
N VAL A 298 3.93 -26.62 5.14
CA VAL A 298 2.98 -27.45 4.37
C VAL A 298 3.54 -27.78 3.00
N ALA A 299 4.87 -27.73 2.84
CA ALA A 299 5.52 -27.94 1.55
C ALA A 299 5.29 -29.36 1.01
N ASP A 300 5.18 -30.36 1.87
CA ASP A 300 4.85 -31.72 1.45
C ASP A 300 3.43 -31.82 0.85
N GLU A 301 2.51 -30.93 1.25
CA GLU A 301 1.12 -30.93 0.76
C GLU A 301 0.91 -30.02 -0.45
N LYS A 302 1.68 -28.93 -0.56
CA LYS A 302 1.45 -27.84 -1.53
C LYS A 302 2.64 -27.55 -2.43
N GLY A 303 3.80 -28.17 -2.19
CA GLY A 303 5.10 -27.79 -2.74
C GLY A 303 5.74 -26.61 -1.98
N PRO A 304 6.95 -26.17 -2.33
CA PRO A 304 7.45 -24.85 -1.96
C PRO A 304 6.70 -23.74 -2.71
N LEU A 305 6.79 -22.50 -2.23
CA LEU A 305 6.41 -21.31 -3.00
C LEU A 305 7.29 -21.23 -4.25
N ALA A 306 6.68 -20.99 -5.40
CA ALA A 306 7.42 -20.75 -6.63
C ALA A 306 8.06 -19.35 -6.57
N VAL A 307 9.34 -19.27 -6.95
CA VAL A 307 10.18 -18.07 -6.82
C VAL A 307 10.52 -17.58 -8.22
N SER A 308 10.42 -16.28 -8.46
CA SER A 308 10.86 -15.69 -9.71
C SER A 308 12.39 -15.68 -9.81
N ARG A 309 12.90 -15.89 -11.03
CA ARG A 309 14.33 -15.73 -11.32
C ARG A 309 14.78 -14.27 -11.19
N PHE A 310 13.90 -13.34 -11.50
CA PHE A 310 14.19 -11.90 -11.60
C PHE A 310 13.45 -11.13 -10.51
N THR A 311 14.07 -10.07 -9.99
CA THR A 311 13.38 -9.12 -9.10
C THR A 311 12.42 -8.25 -9.93
N PRO A 312 11.34 -7.72 -9.33
CA PRO A 312 10.35 -6.93 -10.06
C PRO A 312 10.87 -5.56 -10.55
N TYR A 313 12.08 -5.17 -10.15
CA TYR A 313 12.78 -3.98 -10.67
C TYR A 313 13.56 -4.25 -11.97
N ASN A 314 13.64 -5.51 -12.42
CA ASN A 314 14.30 -5.88 -13.66
C ASN A 314 13.28 -6.05 -14.79
N ALA A 315 13.60 -5.55 -15.99
CA ALA A 315 12.74 -5.71 -17.18
C ALA A 315 12.37 -7.19 -17.46
N ALA A 316 13.33 -8.10 -17.28
CA ALA A 316 13.12 -9.54 -17.50
C ALA A 316 12.05 -10.16 -16.59
N TYR A 317 11.76 -9.58 -15.42
CA TYR A 317 10.63 -10.01 -14.61
C TYR A 317 9.29 -9.84 -15.36
N TRP A 318 9.13 -8.72 -16.07
CA TRP A 318 7.89 -8.36 -16.75
C TRP A 318 7.74 -9.01 -18.13
N THR A 319 8.85 -9.24 -18.83
CA THR A 319 8.83 -9.69 -20.23
C THR A 319 9.05 -11.18 -20.44
N SER A 320 9.55 -11.91 -19.42
CA SER A 320 9.87 -13.34 -19.57
C SER A 320 8.64 -14.24 -19.72
N GLY A 321 7.48 -13.83 -19.19
CA GLY A 321 6.31 -14.70 -19.08
C GLY A 321 6.45 -15.81 -18.03
N GLU A 322 7.58 -15.89 -17.32
CA GLU A 322 7.92 -16.93 -16.34
C GLU A 322 7.65 -16.48 -14.90
N ILE A 323 6.51 -15.83 -14.66
CA ILE A 323 6.17 -15.30 -13.34
C ILE A 323 5.35 -16.35 -12.57
N PRO A 324 5.75 -16.72 -11.35
CA PRO A 324 4.96 -17.56 -10.48
C PRO A 324 3.53 -17.02 -10.34
N TYR A 325 2.55 -17.80 -10.78
CA TYR A 325 1.16 -17.34 -10.76
C TYR A 325 0.62 -17.28 -9.31
N ASP A 326 0.45 -16.06 -8.79
CA ASP A 326 -0.45 -15.77 -7.66
C ASP A 326 -1.82 -15.32 -8.19
N ARG A 327 -2.91 -15.83 -7.61
CA ARG A 327 -4.29 -15.44 -7.98
C ARG A 327 -4.54 -13.94 -7.79
N ALA A 328 -3.81 -13.30 -6.89
CA ALA A 328 -3.93 -11.87 -6.61
C ALA A 328 -2.73 -11.05 -7.12
N LEU A 329 -1.87 -11.68 -7.94
CA LEU A 329 -0.60 -11.16 -8.42
C LEU A 329 -0.71 -9.74 -8.98
N LEU A 330 -1.71 -9.49 -9.83
CA LEU A 330 -1.92 -8.20 -10.51
C LEU A 330 -1.96 -7.01 -9.54
N THR A 331 -2.54 -7.20 -8.36
CA THR A 331 -2.64 -6.12 -7.37
C THR A 331 -1.53 -6.17 -6.33
N HIS A 332 -1.05 -7.37 -5.97
CA HIS A 332 -0.07 -7.53 -4.90
C HIS A 332 1.30 -7.03 -5.29
N ARG A 333 1.78 -7.40 -6.48
CA ARG A 333 3.17 -7.09 -6.86
C ARG A 333 3.43 -5.60 -6.97
N VAL A 334 2.48 -4.84 -7.52
CA VAL A 334 2.59 -3.37 -7.61
C VAL A 334 2.61 -2.76 -6.21
N LYS A 335 1.65 -3.12 -5.33
CA LYS A 335 1.61 -2.61 -3.95
C LYS A 335 2.87 -2.97 -3.16
N THR A 336 3.37 -4.20 -3.33
CA THR A 336 4.54 -4.67 -2.59
C THR A 336 5.84 -4.09 -3.13
N MET A 337 5.97 -3.82 -4.44
CA MET A 337 7.10 -3.04 -4.95
C MET A 337 7.17 -1.64 -4.35
N PHE A 338 6.01 -0.96 -4.28
CA PHE A 338 5.89 0.34 -3.63
C PHE A 338 6.22 0.25 -2.13
N GLY A 339 5.53 -0.63 -1.40
CA GLY A 339 5.66 -0.73 0.04
C GLY A 339 7.04 -1.21 0.48
N PHE A 340 7.64 -2.15 -0.24
CA PHE A 340 9.01 -2.58 0.03
C PHE A 340 10.00 -1.42 -0.06
N HIS A 341 9.85 -0.58 -1.09
CA HIS A 341 10.76 0.55 -1.26
C HIS A 341 10.60 1.62 -0.18
N GLU A 342 9.36 1.90 0.25
CA GLU A 342 9.08 2.78 1.41
C GLU A 342 9.77 2.31 2.69
N LEU A 343 9.91 0.99 2.89
CA LEU A 343 10.58 0.44 4.07
C LEU A 343 12.10 0.47 3.96
N VAL A 344 12.65 0.28 2.77
CA VAL A 344 14.11 0.14 2.57
C VAL A 344 14.80 1.50 2.45
N GLU A 345 14.18 2.50 1.81
CA GLU A 345 14.82 3.81 1.59
C GLU A 345 15.27 4.53 2.88
N PRO A 346 14.50 4.51 4.00
CA PRO A 346 14.90 5.19 5.24
C PRO A 346 16.00 4.46 6.03
N VAL A 347 16.33 3.23 5.66
CA VAL A 347 17.16 2.31 6.45
C VAL A 347 18.63 2.53 6.08
N ASP A 348 19.43 3.07 7.00
CA ASP A 348 20.87 3.29 6.84
C ASP A 348 21.68 2.00 7.02
N PHE A 349 21.34 0.95 6.26
CA PHE A 349 21.99 -0.36 6.30
C PHE A 349 22.23 -0.89 4.87
N PRO A 350 23.25 -0.39 4.15
CA PRO A 350 23.46 -0.68 2.72
C PRO A 350 23.57 -2.17 2.39
N GLU A 351 24.13 -2.97 3.31
CA GLU A 351 24.24 -4.42 3.15
C GLU A 351 22.87 -5.12 3.26
N LYS A 352 22.05 -4.77 4.26
CA LYS A 352 20.69 -5.31 4.41
C LYS A 352 19.82 -4.91 3.22
N GLU A 353 19.91 -3.67 2.76
CA GLU A 353 19.19 -3.17 1.58
C GLU A 353 19.46 -4.04 0.35
N THR A 354 20.73 -4.30 0.05
CA THR A 354 21.14 -5.09 -1.13
C THR A 354 20.59 -6.52 -1.07
N VAL A 355 20.70 -7.17 0.10
CA VAL A 355 20.22 -8.55 0.28
C VAL A 355 18.69 -8.60 0.22
N ALA A 356 17.99 -7.65 0.85
CA ALA A 356 16.54 -7.59 0.82
C ALA A 356 16.01 -7.37 -0.60
N HIS A 357 16.68 -6.52 -1.40
CA HIS A 357 16.32 -6.31 -2.81
C HIS A 357 16.47 -7.58 -3.65
N ASP A 358 17.52 -8.38 -3.45
CA ASP A 358 17.63 -9.69 -4.12
C ASP A 358 16.50 -10.62 -3.70
N LYS A 359 16.18 -10.65 -2.40
CA LYS A 359 15.17 -11.53 -1.82
C LYS A 359 13.74 -11.19 -2.22
N LEU A 360 13.47 -9.98 -2.70
CA LEU A 360 12.14 -9.59 -3.18
C LEU A 360 11.62 -10.52 -4.30
N ARG A 361 12.50 -11.13 -5.12
CA ARG A 361 12.08 -12.11 -6.15
C ARG A 361 11.46 -13.39 -5.59
N TYR A 362 11.64 -13.67 -4.30
CA TYR A 362 11.06 -14.83 -3.61
C TYR A 362 9.61 -14.59 -3.19
N LEU A 363 9.10 -13.37 -3.40
CA LEU A 363 7.75 -12.95 -3.03
C LEU A 363 6.79 -12.81 -4.22
N MET A 364 7.31 -12.73 -5.45
CA MET A 364 6.54 -12.29 -6.63
C MET A 364 6.88 -13.03 -7.92
#